data_AF-A0A2V2N157-F1
#
_entry.id   AF-A0A2V2N157-F1
#
_cell.length_a   1.000
_cell.length_b   1.000
_cell.length_c   1.000
_cell.angle_alpha   90.00
_cell.angle_beta   90.00
_cell.angle_gamma   90.00
#
_symmetry.space_group_name_H-M   'P 1'
#
loop_
_entity.id
_entity.type
_entity.pdbx_description
1 polymer ?
#
loop_
_entity_poly.entity_id
_entity_poly.type
_entity_poly.pdbx_seq_one_letter_code
_entity_poly.pdbx_strand_id
1 'polypeptide(L)' 'MIGQTESVKLWCLKAENDLKNACHEVEHEDPALDTVCFHAQQAAEKYLKVFLLFHDCENQNSRFNAAHSKLH' A
#
# COMPACT_ATOMS: atom_id res chain seq x y z
N MET A 1 -11.58 14.27 -6.16
CA MET A 1 -10.36 13.81 -5.46
C MET A 1 -10.76 12.61 -4.63
N ILE A 2 -10.15 11.45 -4.90
CA ILE A 2 -10.32 10.24 -4.07
C ILE A 2 -9.74 10.57 -2.68
N GLY A 3 -10.46 10.26 -1.61
CA GLY A 3 -9.99 10.54 -0.25
C GLY A 3 -8.66 9.81 0.04
N GLN A 4 -7.78 10.37 0.87
CA GLN A 4 -6.49 9.71 1.17
C GLN A 4 -6.69 8.31 1.80
N THR A 5 -7.74 8.12 2.60
CA THR A 5 -8.13 6.81 3.14
C THR A 5 -8.56 5.81 2.05
N GLU A 6 -9.26 6.28 1.01
CA GLU A 6 -9.60 5.46 -0.16
C GLU A 6 -8.34 5.07 -0.94
N SER A 7 -7.32 5.95 -0.95
CA SER A 7 -6.01 5.66 -1.55
C SER A 7 -5.27 4.55 -0.79
N VAL A 8 -5.26 4.58 0.56
CA VAL A 8 -4.63 3.54 1.39
C VAL A 8 -5.21 2.15 1.07
N LYS A 9 -6.54 2.01 1.07
CA LYS A 9 -7.20 0.72 0.76
C LYS A 9 -6.92 0.26 -0.66
N LEU A 10 -6.97 1.17 -1.63
CA LEU A 10 -6.71 0.86 -3.04
C LEU A 10 -5.28 0.35 -3.25
N TRP A 11 -4.29 1.02 -2.65
CA TRP A 11 -2.89 0.61 -2.78
C TRP A 11 -2.59 -0.69 -2.04
N CYS A 12 -3.26 -0.93 -0.90
CA CYS A 12 -3.18 -2.20 -0.20
C CYS A 12 -3.71 -3.35 -1.07
N LEU A 13 -4.91 -3.20 -1.65
CA LEU A 13 -5.48 -4.21 -2.55
C LEU A 13 -4.55 -4.53 -3.74
N LYS A 14 -3.87 -3.52 -4.29
CA LYS A 14 -2.90 -3.73 -5.37
C LYS A 14 -1.67 -4.51 -4.90
N ALA A 15 -1.16 -4.22 -3.70
CA ALA A 15 -0.05 -4.96 -3.11
C ALA A 15 -0.41 -6.44 -2.88
N GLU A 16 -1.60 -6.71 -2.34
CA GLU A 16 -2.13 -8.07 -2.16
C GLU A 16 -2.24 -8.83 -3.48
N ASN A 17 -2.69 -8.17 -4.56
CA ASN A 17 -2.77 -8.80 -5.87
C ASN A 17 -1.39 -9.18 -6.44
N ASP A 18 -0.38 -8.33 -6.26
CA ASP A 18 0.99 -8.64 -6.65
C ASP A 18 1.54 -9.82 -5.83
N LEU A 19 1.34 -9.83 -4.51
CA LEU A 19 1.76 -10.95 -3.66
C LEU A 19 1.06 -12.26 -4.06
N LYS A 20 -0.25 -12.21 -4.32
CA LYS A 20 -1.03 -13.35 -4.78
C LYS A 20 -0.49 -13.90 -6.10
N ASN A 21 -0.15 -13.04 -7.06
CA ASN A 21 0.42 -13.46 -8.34
C ASN A 21 1.78 -14.14 -8.16
N ALA A 22 2.65 -13.58 -7.31
CA ALA A 22 3.94 -14.20 -6.99
C ALA A 22 3.76 -15.60 -6.36
N CYS A 23 2.84 -15.73 -5.40
CA CYS A 23 2.53 -17.01 -4.75
C CYS A 23 1.92 -18.03 -5.70
N HIS A 24 1.02 -17.62 -6.60
CA HIS A 24 0.47 -18.53 -7.59
C HIS A 24 1.53 -19.00 -8.59
N GLU A 25 2.36 -18.08 -9.09
CA GLU A 25 3.37 -18.41 -10.09
C GLU A 25 4.43 -19.38 -9.52
N VAL A 26 4.87 -19.19 -8.28
CA VAL A 26 5.89 -20.06 -7.67
C VAL A 26 5.41 -21.48 -7.38
N GLU A 27 4.09 -21.71 -7.37
CA GLU A 27 3.48 -23.03 -7.17
C GLU A 27 3.39 -23.86 -8.47
N HIS A 28 3.69 -23.28 -9.64
CA HIS A 28 3.71 -24.01 -10.90
C HIS A 28 4.89 -24.99 -11.00
N GLU A 29 4.74 -26.05 -11.81
CA GLU A 29 5.77 -27.08 -12.03
C GLU A 29 7.03 -26.51 -12.72
N ASP A 30 6.85 -25.52 -13.59
CA ASP A 30 7.92 -24.76 -14.26
C ASP A 30 7.65 -23.25 -14.10
N PRO A 31 8.01 -22.67 -12.94
CA PRO A 31 7.64 -21.30 -12.60
C PRO A 31 8.51 -20.27 -13.34
N ALA A 32 7.88 -19.22 -13.87
CA ALA A 32 8.57 -18.06 -14.41
C ALA A 32 9.16 -17.20 -13.27
N LEU A 33 10.36 -17.56 -12.80
CA LEU A 33 10.98 -16.95 -11.62
C LEU A 33 11.25 -15.45 -11.76
N ASP A 34 11.46 -14.94 -12.97
CA ASP A 34 11.56 -13.51 -13.25
C ASP A 34 10.23 -12.79 -12.95
N THR A 35 9.12 -13.42 -13.31
CA THR A 35 7.75 -12.95 -13.02
C THR A 35 7.43 -13.02 -11.52
N VAL A 36 7.85 -14.09 -10.83
CA VAL A 36 7.74 -14.19 -9.35
C VAL A 36 8.49 -13.03 -8.69
N CYS A 37 9.75 -12.82 -9.05
CA CYS A 37 10.59 -11.75 -8.48
C CYS A 37 10.01 -10.36 -8.76
N PHE A 38 9.53 -10.13 -9.99
CA PHE A 38 8.87 -8.88 -10.37
C PHE A 38 7.67 -8.59 -9.47
N HIS A 39 6.75 -9.55 -9.31
CA HIS A 39 5.56 -9.37 -8.48
C HIS A 39 5.91 -9.24 -6.99
N ALA A 40 6.91 -9.95 -6.48
CA ALA A 40 7.36 -9.79 -5.10
C ALA A 40 7.92 -8.39 -4.82
N GLN A 41 8.77 -7.85 -5.70
CA GLN A 41 9.26 -6.46 -5.61
C GLN A 41 8.08 -5.48 -5.64
N GLN A 42 7.17 -5.66 -6.59
CA GLN A 42 6.01 -4.81 -6.79
C GLN A 42 5.06 -4.80 -5.59
N ALA A 43 4.90 -5.93 -4.90
CA ALA A 43 4.15 -6.03 -3.65
C ALA A 43 4.83 -5.22 -2.54
N ALA A 44 6.14 -5.42 -2.34
CA ALA A 44 6.91 -4.72 -1.31
C ALA A 44 6.86 -3.19 -1.49
N GLU A 45 7.08 -2.69 -2.71
CA GLU A 45 7.00 -1.26 -3.02
C GLU A 45 5.61 -0.67 -2.71
N LYS A 46 4.54 -1.42 -3.03
CA LYS A 46 3.17 -0.96 -2.78
C LYS A 46 2.81 -0.99 -1.30
N TYR A 47 3.27 -1.96 -0.53
CA TYR A 47 3.10 -1.94 0.92
C TYR A 47 3.86 -0.78 1.57
N LEU A 48 5.08 -0.48 1.12
CA LEU A 48 5.81 0.70 1.58
C LEU A 48 5.05 1.99 1.26
N LYS A 49 4.45 2.07 0.07
CA LYS A 49 3.58 3.20 -0.29
C LYS A 49 2.34 3.30 0.61
N VAL A 50 1.71 2.18 0.94
CA VAL A 50 0.56 2.13 1.88
C VAL A 50 0.97 2.67 3.25
N PHE A 51 2.14 2.25 3.76
CA PHE A 51 2.69 2.72 5.02
C PHE A 51 2.89 4.24 5.02
N LEU A 52 3.52 4.79 3.98
CA LEU A 52 3.74 6.24 3.87
C LEU A 52 2.42 7.02 3.78
N LEU A 53 1.48 6.56 2.95
CA LEU A 53 0.16 7.20 2.81
C LEU A 53 -0.62 7.19 4.12
N PHE A 54 -0.55 6.09 4.87
CA PHE A 54 -1.22 5.96 6.16
C PHE A 54 -0.69 6.99 7.16
N HIS A 55 0.64 7.11 7.29
CA HIS A 55 1.26 8.07 8.20
C HIS A 55 1.06 9.53 7.76
N ASP A 56 1.02 9.81 6.46
CA ASP A 56 0.69 11.15 5.97
C ASP A 56 -0.75 11.55 6.34
N CYS A 57 -1.70 10.61 6.29
CA CYS A 57 -3.07 10.85 6.75
C CYS A 57 -3.11 11.17 8.24
N GLU A 58 -2.41 10.39 9.07
CA GLU A 58 -2.35 10.61 10.52
C GLU A 58 -1.75 11.97 10.87
N ASN A 59 -0.66 12.36 10.19
CA ASN A 59 0.00 13.64 10.38
C ASN A 59 -0.91 14.82 10.01
N GLN A 60 -1.73 14.70 8.98
CA GLN A 60 -2.68 15.76 8.63
C GLN A 60 -3.82 15.86 9.64
N ASN A 61 -4.34 14.72 10.11
CA ASN A 61 -5.38 14.69 11.14
C ASN A 61 -4.89 15.31 12.46
N SER A 62 -3.66 15.00 12.88
CA SER A 62 -3.09 15.58 14.11
C SER A 62 -2.89 17.10 13.99
N ARG A 63 -2.42 17.59 12.84
CA ARG A 63 -2.29 19.04 12.57
C ARG A 63 -3.63 19.75 12.54
N PHE A 64 -4.67 19.15 11.96
CA PHE A 64 -6.01 19.70 11.96
C PHE A 64 -6.57 19.81 13.38
N ASN A 65 -6.45 18.74 14.19
CA ASN A 65 -6.91 18.74 15.58
C ASN A 65 -6.17 19.77 16.44
N ALA A 66 -4.85 19.93 16.26
CA ALA A 66 -4.05 20.93 16.96
C ALA A 66 -4.36 22.38 16.53
N ALA A 67 -4.76 22.60 15.28
CA ALA A 67 -5.22 23.91 14.81
C ALA A 67 -6.60 24.26 15.41
N HIS A 68 -7.50 23.28 15.48
CA HIS A 68 -8.85 23.47 16.03
C HIS A 68 -8.83 23.69 17.56
N SER A 69 -7.91 23.06 18.30
CA SER A 69 -7.80 23.25 19.75
C SER A 69 -7.22 24.60 20.17
N LYS A 70 -6.55 25.34 19.25
CA LYS A 70 -6.02 26.70 19.51
C LYS A 70 -7.03 27.82 19.19
N LEU A 71 -8.17 27.46 18.62
CA LEU A 71 -9.26 28.40 18.29
C LEU A 71 -10.30 28.53 19.42
N HIS A 72 -10.14 27.77 20.50
CA HIS A 72 -10.93 27.83 21.74
C HIS A 72 -9.98 28.03 22.93
#